data_AF-A0A258RFE0-F1
#
_entry.id   AF-A0A258RFE0-F1
#
_cell.length_a   1.000
_cell.length_b   1.000
_cell.length_c   1.000
_cell.angle_alpha   90.00
_cell.angle_beta   90.00
_cell.angle_gamma   90.00
#
_symmetry.space_group_name_H-M   'P 1'
#
loop_
_entity.id
_entity.type
_entity.pdbx_description
1 polymer ?
#
loop_
_entity_poly.entity_id
_entity_poly.type
_entity_poly.pdbx_seq_one_letter_code
_entity_poly.pdbx_strand_id
1 'polypeptide(L)'
;MGFFLVGFAVGAATLGLVAAVDLGFGLVTISTTPLISPIMMIALLGFGLTAALAGALLEELVFRGSLFSHAGSLPAWAAMLLISVPFAALHVMSSGFGMGFVSAAVIGSIFFALIRLATGNLAFAIGWHAAWNFMQYSVLGLATIGSANGGHALVQFTRRSNADIWLGQGQSIEGGIVAGSAILLSALAAFVIAHRKGVRLSQSLDAAMAQFARVRDD
;
A
#
# COMPACT_ATOMS: atom_id res chain seq x y z
N MET A 1 -18.91 -5.75 -0.10
CA MET A 1 -17.92 -6.49 0.72
C MET A 1 -16.85 -7.21 -0.10
N GLY A 2 -17.18 -7.79 -1.27
CA GLY A 2 -16.22 -8.57 -2.09
C GLY A 2 -14.90 -7.86 -2.44
N PHE A 3 -14.95 -6.64 -2.99
CA PHE A 3 -13.73 -5.91 -3.38
C PHE A 3 -12.75 -5.64 -2.23
N PHE A 4 -13.27 -5.35 -1.04
CA PHE A 4 -12.43 -5.12 0.13
C PHE A 4 -11.69 -6.39 0.54
N LEU A 5 -12.39 -7.52 0.66
CA LEU A 5 -11.78 -8.80 1.06
C LEU A 5 -10.77 -9.30 0.02
N VAL A 6 -11.07 -9.12 -1.27
CA VAL A 6 -10.13 -9.44 -2.35
C VAL A 6 -8.90 -8.52 -2.28
N GLY A 7 -9.09 -7.22 -2.10
CA GLY A 7 -7.99 -6.26 -1.93
C GLY A 7 -7.11 -6.63 -0.73
N PHE A 8 -7.72 -6.94 0.41
CA PHE A 8 -7.02 -7.36 1.63
C PHE A 8 -6.22 -8.64 1.41
N ALA A 9 -6.83 -9.67 0.81
CA ALA A 9 -6.14 -10.93 0.51
C ALA A 9 -4.96 -10.73 -0.44
N VAL A 10 -5.13 -9.93 -1.50
CA VAL A 10 -4.07 -9.62 -2.46
C VAL A 10 -2.96 -8.80 -1.80
N GLY A 11 -3.28 -7.81 -0.97
CA GLY A 11 -2.29 -7.02 -0.23
C GLY A 11 -1.47 -7.86 0.73
N ALA A 12 -2.14 -8.71 1.53
CA ALA A 12 -1.48 -9.62 2.45
C ALA A 12 -0.59 -10.64 1.71
N ALA A 13 -1.06 -11.18 0.58
CA ALA A 13 -0.27 -12.08 -0.25
C ALA A 13 0.94 -11.39 -0.88
N THR A 14 0.78 -10.14 -1.34
CA THR A 14 1.87 -9.36 -1.95
C THR A 14 2.96 -9.10 -0.93
N LEU A 15 2.61 -8.62 0.26
CA LEU A 15 3.59 -8.37 1.31
C LEU A 15 4.17 -9.65 1.91
N GLY A 16 3.37 -10.72 2.01
CA GLY A 16 3.85 -12.04 2.40
C GLY A 16 4.90 -12.57 1.42
N LEU A 17 4.71 -12.35 0.10
CA LEU A 17 5.70 -12.70 -0.91
C LEU A 17 6.98 -11.87 -0.78
N VAL A 18 6.86 -10.56 -0.55
CA VAL A 18 8.02 -9.68 -0.26
C VAL A 18 8.80 -10.21 0.94
N ALA A 19 8.12 -10.50 2.05
CA ALA A 19 8.74 -11.04 3.26
C ALA A 19 9.39 -12.41 3.03
N ALA A 20 8.79 -13.27 2.22
CA ALA A 20 9.35 -14.57 1.86
C ALA A 20 10.62 -14.43 1.01
N VAL A 21 10.65 -13.49 0.06
CA VAL A 21 11.84 -13.14 -0.72
C VAL A 21 12.93 -12.60 0.21
N ASP A 22 12.60 -11.63 1.06
CA ASP A 22 13.55 -11.03 1.99
C ASP A 22 14.18 -12.06 2.92
N LEU A 23 13.37 -13.00 3.45
CA LEU A 23 13.85 -14.08 4.29
C LEU A 23 14.69 -15.09 3.50
N GLY A 24 14.25 -15.48 2.30
CA GLY A 24 14.93 -16.46 1.45
C GLY A 24 16.31 -16.00 0.96
N PHE A 25 16.47 -14.70 0.71
CA PHE A 25 17.76 -14.09 0.39
C PHE A 25 18.57 -13.70 1.64
N GLY A 26 18.05 -13.96 2.85
CA GLY A 26 18.74 -13.65 4.12
C GLY A 26 18.93 -12.16 4.38
N LEU A 27 18.09 -11.32 3.78
CA LEU A 27 18.05 -9.86 3.99
C LEU A 27 17.44 -9.52 5.35
N VAL A 28 16.51 -10.35 5.81
CA VAL A 28 15.92 -10.33 7.16
C VAL A 28 16.15 -11.66 7.86
N THR A 29 16.17 -11.62 9.18
CA THR A 29 16.17 -12.81 10.04
C THR A 29 14.98 -12.76 11.00
N ILE A 30 14.51 -13.92 11.43
CA ILE A 30 13.50 -13.99 12.49
C ILE A 30 14.23 -13.90 13.83
N SER A 31 13.86 -12.90 14.63
CA SER A 31 14.39 -12.69 15.98
C SER A 31 13.40 -13.21 17.02
N THR A 32 13.94 -13.64 18.16
CA THR A 32 13.13 -13.98 19.31
C THR A 32 12.62 -12.72 19.98
N THR A 33 11.29 -12.58 20.10
CA THR A 33 10.68 -11.55 20.95
C THR A 33 10.46 -12.06 22.36
N PRO A 34 10.43 -11.17 23.37
CA PRO A 34 9.97 -11.53 24.69
C PRO A 34 8.57 -12.17 24.61
N LEU A 35 8.38 -13.26 25.35
CA LEU A 35 7.09 -13.93 25.42
C LEU A 35 6.07 -12.97 26.05
N ILE A 36 5.02 -12.66 25.31
CA ILE A 36 3.83 -11.98 25.83
C ILE A 36 2.69 -12.97 25.96
N SER A 37 1.73 -12.67 26.84
CA SER A 37 0.55 -13.52 26.98
C SER A 37 -0.23 -13.60 25.65
N PRO A 38 -0.85 -14.75 25.33
CA PRO A 38 -1.65 -14.87 24.11
C PRO A 38 -2.77 -13.82 24.00
N ILE A 39 -3.35 -13.44 25.15
CA ILE A 39 -4.40 -12.41 25.20
C ILE A 39 -3.84 -11.04 24.80
N MET A 40 -2.64 -10.68 25.28
CA MET A 40 -1.98 -9.45 24.88
C MET A 40 -1.65 -9.47 23.38
N MET A 41 -1.17 -10.60 22.85
CA MET A 41 -0.90 -10.73 21.42
C MET A 41 -2.18 -10.52 20.58
N ILE A 42 -3.29 -11.14 20.96
CA ILE A 42 -4.59 -10.94 20.28
C ILE A 42 -5.02 -9.47 20.33
N ALA A 43 -4.87 -8.81 21.49
CA ALA A 43 -5.21 -7.41 21.65
C ALA A 43 -4.34 -6.50 20.75
N LEU A 44 -3.04 -6.76 20.65
CA LEU A 44 -2.12 -6.02 19.79
C LEU A 44 -2.41 -6.23 18.30
N LEU A 45 -2.73 -7.46 17.89
CA LEU A 45 -3.16 -7.74 16.51
C LEU A 45 -4.48 -7.04 16.17
N GLY A 46 -5.45 -7.06 17.10
CA GLY A 46 -6.72 -6.35 16.92
C GLY A 46 -6.55 -4.84 16.82
N PHE A 47 -5.71 -4.26 17.68
CA PHE A 47 -5.35 -2.84 17.62
C PHE A 47 -4.63 -2.49 16.31
N GLY A 48 -3.63 -3.28 15.93
CA GLY A 48 -2.86 -3.10 14.70
C GLY A 48 -3.72 -3.15 13.45
N LEU A 49 -4.64 -4.11 13.37
CA LEU A 49 -5.60 -4.21 12.26
C LEU A 49 -6.50 -2.98 12.22
N THR A 50 -7.01 -2.54 13.37
CA THR A 50 -7.87 -1.35 13.45
C THR A 50 -7.14 -0.09 13.01
N ALA A 51 -5.89 0.10 13.47
CA ALA A 51 -5.06 1.23 13.08
C ALA A 51 -4.73 1.22 11.59
N ALA A 52 -4.37 0.06 11.03
CA ALA A 52 -4.10 -0.10 9.61
C ALA A 52 -5.35 0.20 8.75
N LEU A 53 -6.52 -0.26 9.18
CA LEU A 53 -7.79 0.03 8.52
C LEU A 53 -8.14 1.52 8.58
N ALA A 54 -7.98 2.15 9.74
CA ALA A 54 -8.27 3.57 9.92
C ALA A 54 -7.35 4.45 9.06
N GLY A 55 -6.05 4.17 9.05
CA GLY A 55 -5.07 4.88 8.22
C GLY A 55 -5.37 4.72 6.73
N ALA A 56 -5.53 3.48 6.26
CA ALA A 56 -5.87 3.20 4.87
C ALA A 56 -7.20 3.87 4.46
N LEU A 57 -8.23 3.79 5.31
CA LEU A 57 -9.51 4.43 5.02
C LEU A 57 -9.36 5.95 4.89
N LEU A 58 -8.67 6.60 5.83
CA LEU A 58 -8.46 8.05 5.82
C LEU A 58 -7.71 8.48 4.56
N GLU A 59 -6.59 7.84 4.25
CA GLU A 59 -5.78 8.17 3.09
C GLU A 59 -6.53 7.93 1.78
N GLU A 60 -7.14 6.76 1.59
CA GLU A 60 -7.86 6.48 0.35
C GLU A 60 -9.08 7.38 0.16
N LEU A 61 -9.81 7.73 1.23
CA LEU A 61 -10.93 8.68 1.15
C LEU A 61 -10.45 10.09 0.80
N VAL A 62 -9.35 10.56 1.37
CA VAL A 62 -8.82 11.90 1.07
C VAL A 62 -8.28 11.94 -0.36
N PHE A 63 -7.35 11.05 -0.72
CA PHE A 63 -6.63 11.13 -1.99
C PHE A 63 -7.44 10.60 -3.18
N ARG A 64 -8.09 9.45 -3.04
CA ARG A 64 -8.77 8.75 -4.16
C ARG A 64 -10.28 8.97 -4.15
N GLY A 65 -10.85 9.32 -2.99
CA GLY A 65 -12.23 9.75 -2.85
C GLY A 65 -12.41 11.22 -3.19
N SER A 66 -11.89 12.10 -2.34
CA SER A 66 -12.12 13.54 -2.43
C SER A 66 -11.26 14.22 -3.50
N LEU A 67 -9.93 14.22 -3.35
CA LEU A 67 -9.03 14.97 -4.24
C LEU A 67 -9.13 14.48 -5.69
N PHE A 68 -9.22 13.17 -5.91
CA PHE A 68 -9.42 12.59 -7.24
C PHE A 68 -10.70 13.11 -7.89
N SER A 69 -11.82 13.15 -7.15
CA SER A 69 -13.09 13.65 -7.70
C SER A 69 -13.05 15.14 -8.05
N HIS A 70 -12.28 15.96 -7.32
CA HIS A 70 -12.10 17.38 -7.64
C HIS A 70 -11.19 17.62 -8.86
N ALA A 71 -10.42 16.62 -9.28
CA ALA A 71 -9.56 16.67 -10.47
C ALA A 71 -10.26 16.18 -11.75
N GLY A 72 -11.59 16.03 -11.73
CA GLY A 72 -12.42 15.40 -12.76
C GLY A 72 -12.23 15.93 -14.19
N SER A 73 -11.97 17.23 -14.34
CA SER A 73 -11.76 17.89 -15.64
C SER A 73 -10.38 17.65 -16.25
N LEU A 74 -9.39 17.27 -15.44
CA LEU A 74 -8.05 16.99 -15.91
C LEU A 74 -8.00 15.64 -16.64
N PRO A 75 -7.06 15.45 -17.59
CA PRO A 75 -6.74 14.13 -18.10
C PRO A 75 -6.39 13.18 -16.94
N ALA A 76 -6.90 11.94 -16.96
CA ALA A 76 -6.73 11.02 -15.85
C ALA A 76 -5.25 10.77 -15.49
N TRP A 77 -4.34 10.71 -16.47
CA TRP A 77 -2.91 10.61 -16.20
C TRP A 77 -2.37 11.81 -15.40
N ALA A 78 -2.86 13.03 -15.68
CA ALA A 78 -2.41 14.25 -15.02
C ALA A 78 -2.96 14.33 -13.60
N ALA A 79 -4.24 13.99 -13.40
CA ALA A 79 -4.85 13.90 -12.08
C ALA A 79 -4.14 12.86 -11.18
N MET A 80 -3.77 11.71 -11.75
CA MET A 80 -2.98 10.69 -11.05
C MET A 80 -1.64 11.25 -10.55
N LEU A 81 -0.88 11.92 -11.41
CA LEU A 81 0.42 12.49 -11.01
C LEU A 81 0.25 13.62 -9.98
N LEU A 82 -0.73 14.51 -10.20
CA LEU A 82 -1.03 15.63 -9.32
C LEU A 82 -1.36 15.18 -7.89
N ILE A 83 -1.95 14.01 -7.73
CA ILE A 83 -2.35 13.45 -6.42
C ILE A 83 -1.28 12.52 -5.85
N SER A 84 -0.52 11.84 -6.71
CA SER A 84 0.53 10.90 -6.27
C SER A 84 1.75 11.59 -5.68
N VAL A 85 2.13 12.76 -6.20
CA VAL A 85 3.28 13.50 -5.69
C VAL A 85 3.02 14.05 -4.27
N PRO A 86 1.91 14.76 -3.98
CA PRO A 86 1.60 15.20 -2.61
C PRO A 86 1.43 14.05 -1.63
N PHE A 87 0.83 12.92 -2.06
CA PHE A 87 0.75 11.71 -1.26
C PHE A 87 2.15 11.28 -0.81
N ALA A 88 3.09 11.09 -1.74
CA ALA A 88 4.45 10.70 -1.39
C ALA A 88 5.20 11.77 -0.56
N ALA A 89 4.98 13.06 -0.84
CA ALA A 89 5.63 14.15 -0.12
C ALA A 89 5.26 14.18 1.38
N LEU A 90 3.99 13.95 1.73
CA LEU A 90 3.53 13.88 3.12
C LEU A 90 4.20 12.75 3.91
N HIS A 91 4.55 11.67 3.22
CA HIS A 91 5.25 10.55 3.81
C HIS A 91 6.75 10.85 4.05
N VAL A 92 7.38 11.72 3.24
CA VAL A 92 8.76 12.18 3.45
C VAL A 92 8.88 13.16 4.60
N MET A 93 7.92 14.08 4.74
CA MET A 93 7.95 15.08 5.81
C MET A 93 7.79 14.47 7.21
N SER A 94 7.24 13.25 7.28
CA SER A 94 6.95 12.54 8.52
C SER A 94 7.99 11.48 8.90
N SER A 95 8.94 11.16 8.01
CA SER A 95 9.85 10.04 8.22
C SER A 95 11.20 10.30 7.56
N GLY A 96 12.30 10.04 8.26
CA GLY A 96 13.67 10.18 7.74
C GLY A 96 14.04 9.14 6.67
N PHE A 97 13.10 8.78 5.79
CA PHE A 97 13.28 7.77 4.75
C PHE A 97 13.92 8.35 3.48
N GLY A 98 14.67 7.51 2.77
CA GLY A 98 15.40 7.87 1.56
C GLY A 98 14.53 7.90 0.28
N MET A 99 15.13 8.31 -0.84
CA MET A 99 14.46 8.43 -2.14
C MET A 99 13.74 7.16 -2.63
N GLY A 100 14.21 5.98 -2.23
CA GLY A 100 13.56 4.71 -2.56
C GLY A 100 12.14 4.62 -1.99
N PHE A 101 11.94 5.12 -0.77
CA PHE A 101 10.61 5.19 -0.15
C PHE A 101 9.68 6.11 -0.94
N VAL A 102 10.16 7.30 -1.31
CA VAL A 102 9.39 8.27 -2.09
C VAL A 102 8.93 7.67 -3.41
N SER A 103 9.85 6.99 -4.09
CA SER A 103 9.58 6.33 -5.36
C SER A 103 8.50 5.26 -5.19
N ALA A 104 8.61 4.41 -4.17
CA ALA A 104 7.61 3.39 -3.86
C ALA A 104 6.24 4.01 -3.50
N ALA A 105 6.21 5.10 -2.72
CA ALA A 105 4.97 5.79 -2.36
C ALA A 105 4.27 6.43 -3.56
N VAL A 106 5.03 7.02 -4.50
CA VAL A 106 4.47 7.54 -5.76
C VAL A 106 3.89 6.40 -6.59
N ILE A 107 4.63 5.30 -6.77
CA ILE A 107 4.18 4.15 -7.57
C ILE A 107 2.95 3.48 -6.92
N GLY A 108 2.97 3.30 -5.60
CA GLY A 108 1.82 2.78 -4.84
C GLY A 108 0.61 3.69 -4.98
N SER A 109 0.82 5.01 -5.00
CA SER A 109 -0.27 5.95 -5.22
C SER A 109 -0.90 5.85 -6.61
N ILE A 110 -0.06 5.69 -7.63
CA ILE A 110 -0.50 5.42 -9.01
C ILE A 110 -1.26 4.09 -9.07
N PHE A 111 -0.77 3.04 -8.41
CA PHE A 111 -1.45 1.75 -8.32
C PHE A 111 -2.88 1.89 -7.78
N PHE A 112 -3.06 2.58 -6.64
CA PHE A 112 -4.39 2.78 -6.06
C PHE A 112 -5.31 3.61 -6.96
N ALA A 113 -4.77 4.64 -7.62
CA ALA A 113 -5.53 5.42 -8.59
C ALA A 113 -5.95 4.58 -9.82
N LEU A 114 -5.08 3.72 -10.34
CA LEU A 114 -5.41 2.80 -11.44
C LEU A 114 -6.47 1.79 -11.05
N ILE A 115 -6.42 1.23 -9.85
CA ILE A 115 -7.49 0.35 -9.35
C ILE A 115 -8.79 1.13 -9.17
N ARG A 116 -8.74 2.35 -8.63
CA ARG A 116 -9.93 3.19 -8.48
C ARG A 116 -10.58 3.50 -9.83
N LEU A 117 -9.77 3.77 -10.85
CA LEU A 117 -10.22 3.90 -12.23
C LEU A 117 -10.79 2.57 -12.74
N ALA A 118 -10.09 1.45 -12.58
CA ALA A 118 -10.50 0.15 -13.11
C ALA A 118 -11.72 -0.50 -12.42
N THR A 119 -12.10 -0.03 -11.24
CA THR A 119 -13.17 -0.68 -10.44
C THR A 119 -14.32 0.25 -10.10
N GLY A 120 -14.15 1.56 -10.25
CA GLY A 120 -15.13 2.53 -9.77
C GLY A 120 -15.22 2.59 -8.23
N ASN A 121 -14.35 1.89 -7.49
CA ASN A 121 -14.54 1.65 -6.06
C ASN A 121 -13.22 1.80 -5.27
N LEU A 122 -13.30 2.33 -4.04
CA LEU A 122 -12.17 2.47 -3.12
C LEU A 122 -11.90 1.21 -2.29
N ALA A 123 -12.89 0.34 -2.14
CA ALA A 123 -12.85 -0.80 -1.22
C ALA A 123 -11.64 -1.71 -1.45
N PHE A 124 -11.26 -1.98 -2.71
CA PHE A 124 -10.06 -2.77 -3.00
C PHE A 124 -8.79 -2.06 -2.52
N ALA A 125 -8.63 -0.77 -2.84
CA ALA A 125 -7.46 0.00 -2.43
C ALA A 125 -7.34 0.06 -0.90
N ILE A 126 -8.45 0.33 -0.21
CA ILE A 126 -8.51 0.34 1.26
C ILE A 126 -8.11 -1.03 1.83
N GLY A 127 -8.65 -2.12 1.29
CA GLY A 127 -8.33 -3.47 1.74
C GLY A 127 -6.86 -3.82 1.53
N TRP A 128 -6.33 -3.57 0.34
CA TRP A 128 -4.92 -3.83 0.00
C TRP A 128 -3.98 -3.02 0.89
N HIS A 129 -4.25 -1.72 1.03
CA HIS A 129 -3.43 -0.80 1.81
C HIS A 129 -3.45 -1.17 3.30
N ALA A 130 -4.62 -1.45 3.86
CA ALA A 130 -4.74 -1.91 5.25
C ALA A 130 -4.00 -3.23 5.47
N ALA A 131 -4.11 -4.18 4.54
CA ALA A 131 -3.42 -5.46 4.63
C ALA A 131 -1.90 -5.29 4.61
N TRP A 132 -1.37 -4.43 3.74
CA TRP A 132 0.06 -4.12 3.68
C TRP A 132 0.55 -3.57 5.03
N ASN A 133 -0.09 -2.51 5.54
CA ASN A 133 0.35 -1.88 6.80
C ASN A 133 0.21 -2.83 7.99
N PHE A 134 -0.89 -3.59 8.07
CA PHE A 134 -1.12 -4.56 9.13
C PHE A 134 -0.07 -5.69 9.12
N MET A 135 0.19 -6.26 7.95
CA MET A 135 1.17 -7.33 7.81
C MET A 135 2.58 -6.84 8.13
N GLN A 136 2.96 -5.65 7.66
CA GLN A 136 4.31 -5.12 7.88
C GLN A 136 4.56 -4.86 9.36
N TYR A 137 3.66 -4.14 10.01
CA TYR A 137 3.83 -3.73 11.40
C TYR A 137 3.46 -4.82 12.41
N SER A 138 2.23 -5.34 12.35
CA SER A 138 1.69 -6.19 13.42
C SER A 138 2.02 -7.66 13.24
N VAL A 139 2.18 -8.13 11.99
CA VAL A 139 2.50 -9.54 11.72
C VAL A 139 4.02 -9.75 11.65
N LEU A 140 4.75 -8.88 10.95
CA LEU A 140 6.18 -9.04 10.67
C LEU A 140 7.08 -8.18 11.56
N GLY A 141 6.54 -7.25 12.34
CA GLY A 141 7.31 -6.42 13.29
C GLY A 141 8.26 -5.43 12.62
N LEU A 142 8.02 -5.10 11.35
CA LEU A 142 8.77 -4.12 10.58
C LEU A 142 8.07 -2.76 10.71
N ALA A 143 8.82 -1.67 10.88
CA ALA A 143 8.21 -0.37 11.08
C ALA A 143 7.42 0.08 9.83
N THR A 144 6.30 0.77 10.05
CA THR A 144 5.57 1.55 9.02
C THR A 144 5.64 3.04 9.35
N ILE A 145 5.24 3.91 8.42
CA ILE A 145 5.11 5.34 8.72
C ILE A 145 4.13 5.56 9.89
N GLY A 146 4.53 6.40 10.84
CA GLY A 146 3.75 6.72 12.04
C GLY A 146 3.85 5.70 13.19
N SER A 147 4.70 4.66 13.07
CA SER A 147 4.90 3.66 14.13
C SER A 147 6.17 3.89 14.96
N ALA A 148 6.14 3.50 16.24
CA ALA A 148 7.32 3.50 17.11
C ALA A 148 8.12 2.20 16.96
N ASN A 149 9.44 2.26 17.11
CA ASN A 149 10.32 1.09 17.04
C ASN A 149 10.08 0.12 18.22
N GLY A 150 10.17 -1.19 17.97
CA GLY A 150 10.29 -2.20 19.03
C GLY A 150 8.98 -2.71 19.64
N GLY A 151 7.87 -2.66 18.89
CA GLY A 151 6.60 -3.28 19.30
C GLY A 151 6.64 -4.81 19.20
N HIS A 152 5.72 -5.49 19.89
CA HIS A 152 5.52 -6.94 19.72
C HIS A 152 4.72 -7.20 18.44
N ALA A 153 5.23 -8.11 17.61
CA ALA A 153 4.56 -8.62 16.42
C ALA A 153 4.39 -10.13 16.50
N LEU A 154 3.54 -10.69 15.63
CA LEU A 154 3.31 -12.14 15.58
C LEU A 154 4.61 -12.90 15.28
N VAL A 155 5.38 -12.41 14.31
CA VAL A 155 6.71 -12.93 13.95
C VAL A 155 7.64 -11.73 13.78
N GLN A 156 8.66 -11.63 14.62
CA GLN A 156 9.55 -10.46 14.59
C GLN A 156 10.66 -10.62 13.56
N PHE A 157 10.58 -9.84 12.49
CA PHE A 157 11.66 -9.75 11.53
C PHE A 157 12.68 -8.71 12.01
N THR A 158 13.95 -8.97 11.73
CA THR A 158 15.05 -8.05 12.00
C THR A 158 15.92 -7.95 10.76
N ARG A 159 16.23 -6.72 10.38
CA ARG A 159 17.00 -6.41 9.19
C ARG A 159 18.47 -6.75 9.40
N ARG A 160 19.15 -7.29 8.39
CA ARG A 160 20.60 -7.43 8.41
C ARG A 160 21.31 -6.11 8.11
N SER A 161 22.48 -5.91 8.71
CA SER A 161 23.38 -4.82 8.33
C SER A 161 23.77 -4.95 6.86
N ASN A 162 23.75 -3.84 6.11
CA ASN A 162 24.06 -3.73 4.68
C ASN A 162 22.96 -4.19 3.69
N ALA A 163 21.70 -4.29 4.13
CA ALA A 163 20.58 -4.67 3.25
C ALA A 163 19.81 -3.45 2.69
N ASP A 164 20.27 -2.22 2.91
CA ASP A 164 19.43 -1.02 2.70
C ASP A 164 19.04 -0.74 1.24
N ILE A 165 19.81 -1.21 0.25
CA ILE A 165 19.39 -1.11 -1.15
C ILE A 165 18.21 -2.04 -1.44
N TRP A 166 18.17 -3.21 -0.79
CA TRP A 166 17.16 -4.23 -1.00
C TRP A 166 15.89 -3.98 -0.18
N LEU A 167 16.08 -3.51 1.05
CA LEU A 167 15.04 -3.30 2.05
C LEU A 167 14.74 -1.81 2.30
N GLY A 168 15.37 -0.87 1.61
CA GLY A 168 15.16 0.57 1.82
C GLY A 168 15.92 1.11 3.04
N GLN A 169 15.81 2.42 3.28
CA GLN A 169 16.50 3.07 4.40
C GLN A 169 15.61 3.04 5.66
N GLY A 170 16.23 2.89 6.84
CA GLY A 170 15.50 2.85 8.11
C GLY A 170 14.84 1.49 8.38
N GLN A 171 13.76 1.49 9.16
CA GLN A 171 13.12 0.26 9.66
C GLN A 171 11.95 -0.24 8.78
N SER A 172 11.47 0.57 7.82
CA SER A 172 10.47 0.14 6.82
C SER A 172 11.15 -0.56 5.64
N ILE A 173 10.52 -1.60 5.10
CA ILE A 173 11.00 -2.31 3.91
C ILE A 173 10.58 -1.63 2.59
N GLU A 174 9.67 -0.66 2.65
CA GLU A 174 8.92 -0.11 1.51
C GLU A 174 9.81 0.64 0.52
N GLY A 175 10.92 1.21 1.01
CA GLY A 175 11.87 1.93 0.17
C GLY A 175 12.88 1.04 -0.55
N GLY A 176 12.81 -0.27 -0.37
CA GLY A 176 13.75 -1.23 -0.94
C GLY A 176 13.37 -1.71 -2.34
N ILE A 177 14.36 -2.23 -3.07
CA ILE A 177 14.12 -2.81 -4.40
C ILE A 177 13.09 -3.95 -4.35
N VAL A 178 13.06 -4.77 -3.30
CA VAL A 178 12.14 -5.93 -3.24
C VAL A 178 10.69 -5.47 -3.14
N ALA A 179 10.38 -4.67 -2.11
CA ALA A 179 9.04 -4.10 -1.92
C ALA A 179 8.64 -3.19 -3.09
N GLY A 180 9.55 -2.32 -3.54
CA GLY A 180 9.32 -1.42 -4.67
C GLY A 180 8.99 -2.16 -5.97
N SER A 181 9.64 -3.30 -6.23
CA SER A 181 9.34 -4.14 -7.40
C SER A 181 7.95 -4.76 -7.30
N ALA A 182 7.55 -5.25 -6.12
CA ALA A 182 6.21 -5.80 -5.91
C ALA A 182 5.11 -4.74 -6.09
N ILE A 183 5.33 -3.52 -5.59
CA ILE A 183 4.43 -2.37 -5.78
C ILE A 183 4.37 -1.97 -7.25
N LEU A 184 5.51 -1.93 -7.96
CA LEU A 184 5.55 -1.65 -9.40
C LEU A 184 4.79 -2.70 -10.21
N LEU A 185 4.99 -3.99 -9.93
CA LEU A 185 4.24 -5.07 -10.60
C LEU A 185 2.74 -4.96 -10.33
N SER A 186 2.34 -4.57 -9.11
CA SER A 186 0.95 -4.30 -8.76
C SER A 186 0.37 -3.12 -9.57
N ALA A 187 1.15 -2.04 -9.74
CA ALA A 187 0.78 -0.91 -10.57
C ALA A 187 0.63 -1.29 -12.05
N LEU A 188 1.55 -2.09 -12.59
CA LEU A 188 1.49 -2.60 -13.97
C LEU A 188 0.28 -3.51 -14.18
N ALA A 189 0.00 -4.40 -13.23
CA ALA A 189 -1.20 -5.24 -13.28
C ALA A 189 -2.48 -4.39 -13.27
N ALA A 190 -2.56 -3.38 -12.38
CA ALA A 190 -3.69 -2.46 -12.34
C ALA A 190 -3.84 -1.66 -13.63
N PHE A 191 -2.73 -1.24 -14.25
CA PHE A 191 -2.73 -0.57 -15.56
C PHE A 191 -3.31 -1.48 -16.65
N VAL A 192 -2.85 -2.72 -16.73
CA VAL A 192 -3.37 -3.71 -17.69
C VAL A 192 -4.86 -3.97 -17.47
N ILE A 193 -5.30 -4.09 -16.21
CA ILE A 193 -6.71 -4.28 -15.87
C ILE A 193 -7.55 -3.06 -16.27
N ALA A 194 -7.07 -1.84 -15.97
CA ALA A 194 -7.75 -0.60 -16.36
C ALA A 194 -7.88 -0.50 -17.88
N HIS A 195 -6.79 -0.77 -18.61
CA HIS A 195 -6.76 -0.72 -20.06
C HIS A 195 -7.71 -1.74 -20.69
N ARG A 196 -7.72 -3.00 -20.20
CA ARG A 196 -8.65 -4.05 -20.65
C ARG A 196 -10.11 -3.71 -20.42
N LYS A 197 -10.40 -2.88 -19.42
CA LYS A 197 -11.74 -2.35 -19.14
C LYS A 197 -12.08 -1.09 -19.93
N GLY A 198 -11.21 -0.70 -20.87
CA GLY A 198 -11.44 0.43 -21.77
C GLY A 198 -11.11 1.79 -21.19
N VAL A 199 -10.51 1.87 -19.99
CA VAL A 199 -10.07 3.13 -19.38
C VAL A 199 -9.01 3.77 -20.27
N ARG A 200 -9.27 5.02 -20.70
CA ARG A 200 -8.31 5.82 -21.47
C ARG A 200 -7.75 6.93 -20.61
N LEU A 201 -6.47 6.83 -20.26
CA LEU A 201 -5.84 7.81 -19.36
C LEU A 201 -5.74 9.22 -19.96
N SER A 202 -5.87 9.36 -21.28
CA SER A 202 -5.89 10.66 -21.99
C SER A 202 -7.23 11.39 -21.91
N GLN A 203 -8.32 10.69 -21.54
CA GLN A 203 -9.63 11.32 -21.35
C GLN A 203 -9.67 12.06 -20.01
N SER A 204 -10.65 12.96 -19.87
CA SER A 204 -10.92 13.58 -18.57
C SER A 204 -11.19 12.49 -17.52
N LEU A 205 -10.77 12.76 -16.30
CA LEU A 205 -10.93 11.82 -15.19
C LEU A 205 -12.41 11.46 -14.96
N ASP A 206 -13.32 12.42 -15.08
CA ASP A 206 -14.76 12.16 -15.00
C ASP A 206 -15.24 11.19 -16.08
N ALA A 207 -14.77 11.33 -17.32
CA ALA A 207 -15.11 10.42 -18.40
C ALA A 207 -14.56 9.01 -18.16
N ALA A 208 -13.31 8.92 -17.67
CA ALA A 208 -12.69 7.66 -17.31
C ALA A 208 -13.40 6.95 -16.15
N MET A 209 -13.91 7.72 -15.17
CA MET A 209 -14.68 7.19 -14.04
C MET A 209 -16.13 6.83 -14.43
N ALA A 210 -16.76 7.60 -15.31
CA ALA A 210 -18.15 7.38 -15.75
C ALA A 210 -18.32 6.11 -16.60
N GLN A 211 -17.24 5.58 -17.16
CA GLN A 211 -17.25 4.34 -17.93
C GLN A 211 -17.73 3.14 -17.11
N PHE A 212 -17.64 3.22 -15.78
CA PHE A 212 -18.10 2.18 -14.84
C PHE A 212 -19.54 2.33 -14.39
N ALA A 213 -20.10 3.54 -14.44
CA ALA A 213 -21.51 3.75 -14.11
C ALA A 213 -22.41 2.98 -15.11
N ARG A 214 -22.01 2.95 -16.40
CA ARG A 214 -22.78 2.32 -17.47
C ARG A 214 -22.84 0.79 -17.37
N VAL A 215 -21.78 0.14 -16.91
CA VAL A 215 -21.70 -1.34 -16.82
C VAL A 215 -22.49 -1.91 -15.63
N ARG A 216 -22.93 -1.07 -14.69
CA ARG A 216 -23.69 -1.51 -13.51
C ARG A 216 -25.21 -1.40 -13.71
N ASP A 217 -25.64 -0.71 -14.78
CA ASP A 217 -27.05 -0.45 -15.10
C ASP A 217 -27.57 -1.37 -16.23
N ASP A 218 -26.72 -2.29 -16.72
CA ASP A 218 -27.02 -3.35 -17.71
C ASP A 218 -27.02 -4.74 -17.02
#